data_AF-A0A7K5K411-F1
#
_entry.id   AF-A0A7K5K411-F1
#
_cell.length_a   1.000
_cell.length_b   1.000
_cell.length_c   1.000
_cell.angle_alpha   90.00
_cell.angle_beta   90.00
_cell.angle_gamma   90.00
#
_symmetry.space_group_name_H-M   'P 1'
#
loop_
_entity.id
_entity.type
_entity.pdbx_description
1 polymer ?
#
loop_
_entity_poly.entity_id
_entity_poly.type
_entity_poly.pdbx_seq_one_letter_code
_entity_poly.pdbx_strand_id
1 'polypeptide(L)'
;ELDEDLHQKIATEMNLSETAFIRKLYPGDDFTESSCFGLRWFTPANEVPLCGHATLASAAVLFHIQKNTNPVLTFVTLSGELKTRQVQDDIVLDLPLYTAHPQVSQSFISERLSGKAAVGDMTVQDVRYSPETKNLLVRLSDTYERSVLEELQVSAERFLSAEKTGKVKGLILTLKGNSSGKGHDFYSRYFTPWYGVLEDPVTGSAHAVLSSYWSEKLGKKEML
;
A
#
# COMPACT_ATOMS: atom_id res chain seq x y z
N GLU A 1 25.57 10.90 8.14
CA GLU A 1 24.48 9.91 8.11
C GLU A 1 24.47 9.12 9.40
N LEU A 2 23.32 8.58 9.80
CA LEU A 2 23.25 7.61 10.88
C LEU A 2 23.77 6.25 10.37
N ASP A 3 24.32 5.44 11.26
CA ASP A 3 24.69 4.05 10.95
C ASP A 3 23.43 3.20 10.64
N GLU A 4 23.58 2.17 9.81
CA GLU A 4 22.51 1.23 9.43
C GLU A 4 21.86 0.61 10.66
N ASP A 5 22.71 0.10 11.56
CA ASP A 5 22.31 -0.52 12.82
C ASP A 5 21.47 0.43 13.69
N LEU A 6 21.71 1.73 13.60
CA LEU A 6 21.04 2.72 14.42
C LEU A 6 19.63 3.04 13.90
N HIS A 7 19.41 3.06 12.59
CA HIS A 7 18.07 3.22 12.01
C HIS A 7 17.14 2.10 12.50
N GLN A 8 17.61 0.85 12.42
CA GLN A 8 16.82 -0.30 12.87
C GLN A 8 16.56 -0.25 14.38
N LYS A 9 17.56 0.08 15.20
CA LYS A 9 17.38 0.19 16.67
C LYS A 9 16.36 1.26 17.05
N ILE A 10 16.39 2.42 16.38
CA ILE A 10 15.39 3.48 16.60
C ILE A 10 14.00 2.97 16.20
N ALA A 11 13.86 2.33 15.04
CA ALA A 11 12.57 1.81 14.60
C ALA A 11 12.01 0.74 15.54
N THR A 12 12.88 -0.14 16.06
CA THR A 12 12.52 -1.13 17.09
C THR A 12 12.05 -0.46 18.39
N GLU A 13 12.75 0.57 18.85
CA GLU A 13 12.39 1.32 20.08
C GLU A 13 11.07 2.07 19.92
N MET A 14 10.85 2.74 18.78
CA MET A 14 9.62 3.49 18.51
C MET A 14 8.39 2.57 18.45
N ASN A 15 8.58 1.32 18.02
CA ASN A 15 7.54 0.28 17.97
C ASN A 15 6.22 0.73 17.29
N LEU A 16 6.36 1.55 16.24
CA LEU A 16 5.28 1.94 15.34
C LEU A 16 5.28 1.03 14.10
N SER A 17 4.27 1.17 13.23
CA SER A 17 4.21 0.40 11.97
C SER A 17 5.48 0.64 11.14
N GLU A 18 5.84 1.91 10.94
CA GLU A 18 7.05 2.33 10.25
C GLU A 18 7.66 3.59 10.89
N THR A 19 8.98 3.63 10.95
CA THR A 19 9.77 4.82 11.22
C THR A 19 10.45 5.26 9.93
N ALA A 20 10.18 6.50 9.51
CA ALA A 20 10.74 7.08 8.29
C ALA A 20 11.95 7.97 8.59
N PHE A 21 12.98 7.87 7.76
CA PHE A 21 14.20 8.67 7.88
C PHE A 21 14.43 9.47 6.60
N ILE A 22 14.27 10.79 6.70
CA ILE A 22 14.54 11.74 5.63
C ILE A 22 16.04 12.08 5.67
N ARG A 23 16.71 11.94 4.54
CA ARG A 23 18.15 12.15 4.40
C ARG A 23 18.45 13.24 3.38
N LYS A 24 19.44 14.07 3.68
CA LYS A 24 20.09 14.95 2.71
C LYS A 24 20.92 14.09 1.76
N LEU A 25 20.91 14.39 0.46
CA LEU A 25 21.61 13.61 -0.56
C LEU A 25 23.00 14.19 -0.87
N TYR A 26 23.12 15.51 -0.81
CA TYR A 26 24.34 16.23 -1.16
C TYR A 26 24.79 17.19 -0.05
N PRO A 27 26.10 17.46 0.05
CA PRO A 27 26.59 18.55 0.87
C PRO A 27 25.94 19.88 0.45
N GLY A 28 25.39 20.62 1.41
CA GLY A 28 24.67 21.87 1.17
C GLY A 28 23.15 21.73 1.05
N ASP A 29 22.62 20.50 0.99
CA ASP A 29 21.16 20.31 1.06
C ASP A 29 20.58 20.88 2.35
N ASP A 30 19.39 21.44 2.24
CA ASP A 30 18.64 22.00 3.36
C ASP A 30 17.19 21.51 3.37
N PHE A 31 16.65 21.25 4.56
CA PHE A 31 15.29 20.72 4.68
C PHE A 31 14.20 21.72 4.31
N THR A 32 14.53 23.02 4.21
CA THR A 32 13.61 24.10 3.87
C THR A 32 13.70 24.55 2.40
N GLU A 33 14.86 24.38 1.76
CA GLU A 33 15.11 24.85 0.39
C GLU A 33 15.36 23.73 -0.63
N SER A 34 15.87 22.55 -0.23
CA SER A 34 16.07 21.44 -1.16
C SER A 34 14.73 20.79 -1.53
N SER A 35 14.62 20.33 -2.78
CA SER A 35 13.44 19.65 -3.31
C SER A 35 13.61 18.14 -3.45
N CYS A 36 14.80 17.60 -3.16
CA CYS A 36 15.13 16.19 -3.33
C CYS A 36 15.80 15.64 -2.08
N PHE A 37 15.29 14.52 -1.57
CA PHE A 37 15.75 13.90 -0.33
C PHE A 37 15.85 12.39 -0.49
N GLY A 38 16.76 11.76 0.24
CA GLY A 38 16.72 10.32 0.46
C GLY A 38 15.61 9.99 1.45
N LEU A 39 14.92 8.86 1.26
CA LEU A 39 13.91 8.39 2.21
C LEU A 39 14.01 6.88 2.38
N ARG A 40 13.97 6.46 3.65
CA ARG A 40 14.02 5.06 4.08
C ARG A 40 12.96 4.81 5.13
N TRP A 41 12.45 3.58 5.18
CA TRP A 41 11.43 3.19 6.14
C TRP A 41 11.80 1.88 6.80
N PHE A 42 11.63 1.84 8.11
CA PHE A 42 11.94 0.68 8.91
C PHE A 42 10.72 0.30 9.74
N THR A 43 10.33 -0.96 9.67
CA THR A 43 9.48 -1.55 10.69
C THR A 43 10.35 -1.86 11.93
N PRO A 44 9.76 -2.31 13.04
CA PRO A 44 10.54 -2.78 14.19
C PRO A 44 11.48 -3.95 13.88
N ALA A 45 11.32 -4.63 12.74
CA ALA A 45 12.07 -5.83 12.38
C ALA A 45 13.04 -5.66 11.19
N ASN A 46 12.70 -4.82 10.20
CA ASN A 46 13.51 -4.68 8.99
C ASN A 46 13.22 -3.38 8.22
N GLU A 47 14.13 -2.99 7.33
CA GLU A 47 13.87 -1.99 6.30
C GLU A 47 12.86 -2.51 5.27
N VAL A 48 11.93 -1.66 4.82
CA VAL A 48 10.97 -1.96 3.76
C VAL A 48 11.22 -1.09 2.53
N PRO A 49 11.03 -1.61 1.31
CA PRO A 49 11.43 -0.91 0.09
C PRO A 49 10.48 0.22 -0.32
N LEU A 50 9.23 0.24 0.18
CA LEU A 50 8.21 1.21 -0.15
C LEU A 50 7.19 1.31 1.00
N CYS A 51 6.90 2.53 1.45
CA CYS A 51 5.81 2.78 2.40
C CYS A 51 5.08 4.10 2.08
N GLY A 52 3.82 4.01 1.63
CA GLY A 52 3.06 5.17 1.16
C GLY A 52 2.69 6.16 2.28
N HIS A 53 2.08 5.68 3.36
CA HIS A 53 1.60 6.56 4.44
C HIS A 53 2.77 7.26 5.16
N ALA A 54 3.90 6.57 5.34
CA ALA A 54 5.09 7.17 5.95
C ALA A 54 5.80 8.15 4.99
N THR A 55 5.64 7.98 3.67
CA THR A 55 6.05 9.00 2.67
C THR A 55 5.21 10.26 2.78
N LEU A 56 3.88 10.12 2.88
CA LEU A 56 2.97 11.26 3.08
C LEU A 56 3.27 11.99 4.40
N ALA A 57 3.51 11.24 5.48
CA ALA A 57 3.91 11.82 6.77
C ALA A 57 5.25 12.57 6.65
N SER A 58 6.23 12.03 5.93
CA SER A 58 7.53 12.68 5.69
C SER A 58 7.37 13.97 4.89
N ALA A 59 6.53 13.98 3.86
CA ALA A 59 6.19 15.17 3.10
C ALA A 59 5.48 16.22 3.99
N ALA A 60 4.55 15.79 4.84
CA ALA A 60 3.86 16.68 5.78
C ALA A 60 4.83 17.35 6.77
N VAL A 61 5.81 16.61 7.28
CA VAL A 61 6.88 17.18 8.11
C VAL A 61 7.67 18.24 7.34
N LEU A 62 8.05 17.97 6.09
CA LEU A 62 8.81 18.94 5.29
C LEU A 62 7.98 20.19 4.94
N PHE A 63 6.75 20.04 4.45
CA PHE A 63 5.89 21.17 4.10
C PHE A 63 5.44 21.97 5.33
N HIS A 64 4.97 21.30 6.39
CA HIS A 64 4.27 21.98 7.47
C HIS A 64 5.13 22.29 8.68
N ILE A 65 6.15 21.47 8.98
CA ILE A 65 7.02 21.67 10.14
C ILE A 65 8.30 22.39 9.71
N GLN A 66 9.01 21.86 8.72
CA GLN A 66 10.23 22.49 8.19
C GLN A 66 9.94 23.70 7.31
N LYS A 67 8.67 23.93 6.93
CA LYS A 67 8.25 25.04 6.06
C LYS A 67 9.00 25.04 4.73
N ASN A 68 9.24 23.86 4.18
CA ASN A 68 9.85 23.73 2.86
C ASN A 68 8.97 24.42 1.81
N THR A 69 9.58 25.24 0.97
CA THR A 69 8.86 26.13 0.03
C THR A 69 8.71 25.54 -1.37
N ASN A 70 9.30 24.38 -1.65
CA ASN A 70 9.21 23.75 -2.95
C ASN A 70 7.79 23.25 -3.21
N PRO A 71 7.26 23.38 -4.43
CA PRO A 71 5.92 22.89 -4.76
C PRO A 71 5.84 21.36 -4.86
N VAL A 72 6.98 20.71 -5.13
CA VAL A 72 7.11 19.27 -5.29
C VAL A 72 8.36 18.81 -4.56
N LEU A 73 8.23 17.73 -3.79
CA LEU A 73 9.32 17.04 -3.13
C LEU A 73 9.52 15.66 -3.78
N THR A 74 10.76 15.37 -4.17
CA THR A 74 11.17 14.07 -4.68
C THR A 74 11.90 13.30 -3.58
N PHE A 75 11.47 12.07 -3.33
CA PHE A 75 12.13 11.14 -2.43
C PHE A 75 12.83 10.04 -3.23
N VAL A 76 14.15 9.92 -3.05
CA VAL A 76 14.97 8.83 -3.58
C VAL A 76 14.95 7.66 -2.60
N THR A 77 14.41 6.53 -3.03
CA THR A 77 14.09 5.37 -2.19
C THR A 77 14.62 4.08 -2.80
N LEU A 78 14.52 2.96 -2.09
CA LEU A 78 14.85 1.63 -2.64
C LEU A 78 13.94 1.21 -3.81
N SER A 79 12.73 1.77 -3.90
CA SER A 79 11.77 1.50 -4.99
C SER A 79 11.82 2.56 -6.10
N GLY A 80 12.87 3.39 -6.14
CA GLY A 80 13.00 4.50 -7.07
C GLY A 80 12.49 5.82 -6.51
N GLU A 81 12.18 6.76 -7.40
CA GLU A 81 11.73 8.10 -7.02
C GLU A 81 10.22 8.12 -6.73
N LEU A 82 9.85 8.73 -5.60
CA LEU A 82 8.47 9.05 -5.25
C LEU A 82 8.30 10.56 -5.20
N LYS A 83 7.22 11.08 -5.79
CA LYS A 83 6.95 12.52 -5.81
C LYS A 83 5.76 12.84 -4.93
N THR A 84 5.92 13.87 -4.12
CA THR A 84 4.83 14.43 -3.32
C THR A 84 4.65 15.89 -3.62
N ARG A 85 3.41 16.35 -3.61
CA ARG A 85 3.06 17.75 -3.85
C ARG A 85 1.92 18.17 -2.93
N GLN A 86 1.98 19.41 -2.46
CA GLN A 86 0.88 19.99 -1.71
C GLN A 86 -0.17 20.54 -2.69
N VAL A 87 -1.43 20.15 -2.50
CA VAL A 87 -2.57 20.64 -3.28
C VAL A 87 -3.62 21.10 -2.28
N GLN A 88 -3.76 22.43 -2.12
CA GLN A 88 -4.61 23.02 -1.08
C GLN A 88 -4.20 22.51 0.32
N ASP A 89 -5.11 21.85 1.02
CA ASP A 89 -4.90 21.28 2.35
C ASP A 89 -4.42 19.81 2.31
N ASP A 90 -4.33 19.22 1.12
CA ASP A 90 -3.94 17.82 0.92
C ASP A 90 -2.48 17.68 0.45
N ILE A 91 -1.93 16.48 0.66
CA ILE A 91 -0.67 16.05 0.08
C ILE A 91 -0.95 14.89 -0.86
N VAL A 92 -0.55 15.05 -2.12
CA VAL A 92 -0.67 14.02 -3.15
C VAL A 92 0.65 13.30 -3.28
N LEU A 93 0.61 11.96 -3.29
CA LEU A 93 1.75 11.07 -3.54
C LEU A 93 1.55 10.35 -4.87
N ASP A 94 2.54 10.47 -5.75
CA ASP A 94 2.60 9.67 -6.97
C ASP A 94 3.18 8.29 -6.65
N LEU A 95 2.41 7.25 -6.96
CA LEU A 95 2.84 5.86 -6.86
C LEU A 95 3.01 5.24 -8.26
N PRO A 96 3.89 4.24 -8.41
CA PRO A 96 3.95 3.45 -9.63
C PRO A 96 2.58 2.83 -9.92
N LEU A 97 2.22 2.69 -11.20
CA LEU A 97 1.01 2.01 -11.62
C LEU A 97 1.35 0.55 -11.99
N TYR A 98 0.78 -0.41 -11.28
CA TYR A 98 0.96 -1.83 -11.54
C TYR A 98 -0.33 -2.45 -12.07
N THR A 99 -0.20 -3.32 -13.06
CA THR A 99 -1.34 -4.02 -13.67
C THR A 99 -1.54 -5.37 -12.98
N ALA A 100 -2.79 -5.79 -12.82
CA ALA A 100 -3.12 -7.12 -12.37
C ALA A 100 -3.84 -7.90 -13.49
N HIS A 101 -3.37 -9.11 -13.75
CA HIS A 101 -3.83 -9.93 -14.87
C HIS A 101 -4.78 -11.03 -14.40
N PRO A 102 -5.70 -11.53 -15.27
CA PRO A 102 -6.47 -12.72 -14.95
C PRO A 102 -5.53 -13.87 -14.58
N GLN A 103 -5.90 -14.63 -13.56
CA GLN A 103 -5.16 -15.82 -13.15
C GLN A 103 -5.40 -16.97 -14.16
N VAL A 104 -4.61 -17.03 -15.24
CA VAL A 104 -4.77 -18.06 -16.29
C VAL A 104 -3.93 -19.33 -16.00
N SER A 105 -2.87 -19.25 -15.17
CA SER A 105 -1.89 -20.34 -15.01
C SER A 105 -1.59 -20.79 -13.56
N GLN A 106 -2.26 -20.23 -12.55
CA GLN A 106 -1.97 -20.48 -11.12
C GLN A 106 -3.23 -20.87 -10.31
N SER A 107 -4.20 -21.51 -10.98
CA SER A 107 -5.56 -21.78 -10.47
C SER A 107 -5.63 -22.29 -9.03
N PHE A 108 -4.69 -23.14 -8.60
CA PHE A 108 -4.75 -23.75 -7.28
C PHE A 108 -4.43 -22.81 -6.10
N ILE A 109 -3.52 -21.85 -6.28
CA ILE A 109 -3.13 -20.92 -5.22
C ILE A 109 -4.18 -19.82 -5.08
N SER A 110 -4.67 -19.29 -6.21
CA SER A 110 -5.77 -18.34 -6.21
C SER A 110 -7.02 -18.98 -5.63
N GLU A 111 -7.44 -20.19 -6.03
CA GLU A 111 -8.64 -20.83 -5.49
C GLU A 111 -8.58 -21.05 -3.97
N ARG A 112 -7.43 -21.46 -3.43
CA ARG A 112 -7.25 -21.64 -1.98
C ARG A 112 -7.29 -20.32 -1.22
N LEU A 113 -6.60 -19.30 -1.74
CA LEU A 113 -6.52 -17.98 -1.08
C LEU A 113 -7.81 -17.18 -1.25
N SER A 114 -8.30 -17.02 -2.48
CA SER A 114 -9.49 -16.24 -2.81
C SER A 114 -10.81 -16.93 -2.43
N GLY A 115 -10.79 -18.22 -2.09
CA GLY A 115 -11.94 -18.95 -1.58
C GLY A 115 -11.93 -19.04 -0.05
N LYS A 116 -11.93 -20.28 0.47
CA LYS A 116 -12.11 -20.58 1.91
C LYS A 116 -11.17 -19.84 2.86
N ALA A 117 -9.94 -19.50 2.44
CA ALA A 117 -8.99 -18.85 3.33
C ALA A 117 -9.34 -17.38 3.59
N ALA A 118 -9.68 -16.61 2.54
CA ALA A 118 -9.97 -15.18 2.66
C ALA A 118 -11.44 -14.85 2.89
N VAL A 119 -12.33 -15.47 2.13
CA VAL A 119 -13.73 -15.02 2.01
C VAL A 119 -14.74 -16.12 2.27
N GLY A 120 -14.30 -17.34 2.62
CA GLY A 120 -15.21 -18.44 2.94
C GLY A 120 -16.07 -18.84 1.73
N ASP A 121 -17.39 -18.80 1.92
CA ASP A 121 -18.41 -19.13 0.91
C ASP A 121 -18.95 -17.90 0.17
N MET A 122 -18.31 -16.73 0.34
CA MET A 122 -18.73 -15.50 -0.33
C MET A 122 -18.52 -15.57 -1.84
N THR A 123 -19.38 -14.87 -2.59
CA THR A 123 -19.30 -14.82 -4.05
C THR A 123 -18.20 -13.87 -4.51
N VAL A 124 -17.18 -14.44 -5.16
CA VAL A 124 -16.08 -13.70 -5.79
C VAL A 124 -16.44 -13.37 -7.24
N GLN A 125 -16.29 -12.10 -7.61
CA GLN A 125 -16.60 -11.58 -8.94
C GLN A 125 -15.40 -11.68 -9.90
N ASP A 126 -14.19 -11.45 -9.40
CA ASP A 126 -12.97 -11.42 -10.20
C ASP A 126 -11.75 -11.70 -9.31
N VAL A 127 -10.73 -12.34 -9.88
CA VAL A 127 -9.45 -12.58 -9.21
C VAL A 127 -8.32 -12.21 -10.17
N ARG A 128 -7.45 -11.32 -9.71
CA ARG A 128 -6.31 -10.81 -10.49
C ARG A 128 -5.02 -10.97 -9.71
N TYR A 129 -3.91 -11.07 -10.43
CA TYR A 129 -2.59 -11.14 -9.82
C TYR A 129 -1.64 -10.16 -10.48
N SER A 130 -0.90 -9.40 -9.66
CA SER A 130 0.19 -8.52 -10.09
C SER A 130 1.52 -9.20 -9.76
N PRO A 131 2.26 -9.71 -10.75
CA PRO A 131 3.56 -10.35 -10.54
C PRO A 131 4.61 -9.42 -9.93
N GLU A 132 4.58 -8.14 -10.28
CA GLU A 132 5.53 -7.13 -9.85
C GLU A 132 5.45 -6.89 -8.34
N THR A 133 4.22 -6.83 -7.82
CA THR A 133 3.96 -6.60 -6.40
C THR A 133 3.69 -7.87 -5.60
N LYS A 134 3.56 -9.02 -6.28
CA LYS A 134 3.13 -10.30 -5.70
C LYS A 134 1.78 -10.21 -4.96
N ASN A 135 0.93 -9.28 -5.38
CA ASN A 135 -0.39 -9.09 -4.81
C ASN A 135 -1.44 -9.91 -5.57
N LEU A 136 -2.26 -10.64 -4.82
CA LEU A 136 -3.49 -11.26 -5.30
C LEU A 136 -4.66 -10.33 -4.97
N LEU A 137 -5.31 -9.80 -6.00
CA LEU A 137 -6.53 -8.99 -5.88
C LEU A 137 -7.75 -9.89 -6.01
N VAL A 138 -8.62 -9.84 -5.02
CA VAL A 138 -9.90 -10.56 -4.95
C VAL A 138 -11.01 -9.53 -4.90
N ARG A 139 -11.84 -9.49 -5.94
CA ARG A 139 -13.02 -8.62 -5.99
C ARG A 139 -14.26 -9.42 -5.58
N LEU A 140 -14.98 -8.93 -4.59
CA LEU A 140 -16.28 -9.50 -4.18
C LEU A 140 -17.41 -9.05 -5.12
N SER A 141 -18.50 -9.83 -5.13
CA SER A 141 -19.73 -9.51 -5.87
C SER A 141 -20.27 -8.11 -5.52
N ASP A 142 -20.79 -7.41 -6.53
CA ASP A 142 -21.45 -6.10 -6.39
C ASP A 142 -22.77 -6.17 -5.57
N THR A 143 -23.20 -7.37 -5.16
CA THR A 143 -24.34 -7.58 -4.25
C THR A 143 -23.99 -7.36 -2.77
N TYR A 144 -22.70 -7.29 -2.45
CA TYR A 144 -22.23 -7.00 -1.09
C TYR A 144 -22.06 -5.50 -0.87
N GLU A 145 -22.26 -5.08 0.38
CA GLU A 145 -22.07 -3.72 0.84
C GLU A 145 -20.80 -3.59 1.68
N ARG A 146 -20.35 -2.37 1.95
CA ARG A 146 -19.15 -2.08 2.75
C ARG A 146 -19.09 -2.84 4.08
N SER A 147 -20.22 -3.00 4.77
CA SER A 147 -20.29 -3.69 6.07
C SER A 147 -19.73 -5.11 6.01
N VAL A 148 -19.83 -5.77 4.85
CA VAL A 148 -19.29 -7.12 4.65
C VAL A 148 -17.76 -7.12 4.78
N LEU A 149 -17.07 -6.09 4.30
CA LEU A 149 -15.63 -5.97 4.49
C LEU A 149 -15.30 -5.67 5.96
N GLU A 150 -16.11 -4.87 6.66
CA GLU A 150 -15.88 -4.47 8.05
C GLU A 150 -16.07 -5.65 9.02
N GLU A 151 -17.04 -6.51 8.76
CA GLU A 151 -17.38 -7.67 9.60
C GLU A 151 -16.50 -8.89 9.32
N LEU A 152 -15.89 -8.97 8.13
CA LEU A 152 -15.12 -10.13 7.70
C LEU A 152 -13.97 -10.44 8.67
N GLN A 153 -13.98 -11.66 9.21
CA GLN A 153 -12.91 -12.17 10.07
C GLN A 153 -11.98 -13.06 9.26
N VAL A 154 -10.69 -12.75 9.31
CA VAL A 154 -9.62 -13.51 8.64
C VAL A 154 -8.67 -14.12 9.66
N SER A 155 -7.95 -15.16 9.27
CA SER A 155 -6.95 -15.83 10.11
C SER A 155 -5.61 -15.91 9.39
N ALA A 156 -4.55 -15.47 10.08
CA ALA A 156 -3.18 -15.56 9.58
C ALA A 156 -2.82 -17.01 9.25
N GLU A 157 -3.22 -17.95 10.11
CA GLU A 157 -2.93 -19.38 9.95
C GLU A 157 -3.52 -19.93 8.65
N ARG A 158 -4.73 -19.51 8.27
CA ARG A 158 -5.37 -19.92 7.01
C ARG A 158 -4.58 -19.42 5.80
N PHE A 159 -4.16 -18.15 5.81
CA PHE A 159 -3.37 -17.57 4.73
C PHE A 159 -2.00 -18.22 4.60
N LEU A 160 -1.27 -18.36 5.70
CA LEU A 160 0.05 -19.00 5.74
C LEU A 160 -0.02 -20.49 5.35
N SER A 161 -1.14 -21.16 5.65
CA SER A 161 -1.36 -22.55 5.24
C SER A 161 -1.70 -22.68 3.76
N ALA A 162 -2.42 -21.71 3.19
CA ALA A 162 -2.86 -21.71 1.80
C ALA A 162 -1.72 -21.34 0.81
N GLU A 163 -0.76 -20.51 1.22
CA GLU A 163 0.37 -20.07 0.40
C GLU A 163 1.69 -20.21 1.15
N LYS A 164 2.52 -21.15 0.67
CA LYS A 164 3.84 -21.49 1.23
C LYS A 164 4.99 -21.30 0.24
N THR A 165 4.67 -20.98 -1.02
CA THR A 165 5.62 -20.84 -2.13
C THR A 165 6.23 -19.45 -2.21
N GLY A 166 5.60 -18.45 -1.57
CA GLY A 166 6.03 -17.06 -1.62
C GLY A 166 5.72 -16.37 -2.95
N LYS A 167 4.82 -16.96 -3.75
CA LYS A 167 4.30 -16.35 -4.98
C LYS A 167 3.37 -15.21 -4.64
N VAL A 168 2.40 -15.41 -3.75
CA VAL A 168 1.61 -14.33 -3.18
C VAL A 168 2.26 -13.84 -1.88
N LYS A 169 2.37 -12.52 -1.75
CA LYS A 169 2.91 -11.84 -0.58
C LYS A 169 1.97 -10.78 -0.01
N GLY A 170 0.90 -10.45 -0.73
CA GLY A 170 -0.21 -9.64 -0.22
C GLY A 170 -1.53 -10.03 -0.86
N LEU A 171 -2.61 -9.90 -0.10
CA LEU A 171 -3.98 -10.11 -0.56
C LEU A 171 -4.73 -8.78 -0.49
N ILE A 172 -5.15 -8.29 -1.65
CA ILE A 172 -6.03 -7.14 -1.76
C ILE A 172 -7.46 -7.68 -1.86
N LEU A 173 -8.28 -7.45 -0.84
CA LEU A 173 -9.72 -7.72 -0.92
C LEU A 173 -10.44 -6.42 -1.24
N THR A 174 -11.27 -6.40 -2.29
CA THR A 174 -11.92 -5.17 -2.73
C THR A 174 -13.38 -5.38 -3.12
N LEU A 175 -14.16 -4.31 -2.98
CA LEU A 175 -15.58 -4.26 -3.28
C LEU A 175 -15.87 -2.97 -4.05
N LYS A 176 -16.79 -3.04 -5.01
CA LYS A 176 -17.29 -1.84 -5.68
C LYS A 176 -18.05 -0.98 -4.68
N GLY A 177 -17.77 0.31 -4.65
CA GLY A 177 -18.47 1.24 -3.80
C GLY A 177 -19.77 1.75 -4.42
N ASN A 178 -20.58 2.44 -3.61
CA ASN A 178 -21.81 3.06 -4.05
C ASN A 178 -21.60 4.56 -4.25
N SER A 179 -21.69 5.04 -5.49
CA SER A 179 -21.52 6.47 -5.80
C SER A 179 -22.68 7.35 -5.33
N SER A 180 -23.71 6.76 -4.71
CA SER A 180 -24.91 7.46 -4.25
C SER A 180 -24.67 8.08 -2.87
N GLY A 181 -24.47 9.40 -2.83
CA GLY A 181 -24.32 10.16 -1.58
C GLY A 181 -22.86 10.36 -1.17
N LYS A 182 -22.50 9.93 0.05
CA LYS A 182 -21.14 10.06 0.63
C LYS A 182 -20.26 8.81 0.44
N GLY A 183 -20.61 7.93 -0.49
CA GLY A 183 -19.86 6.69 -0.72
C GLY A 183 -18.60 6.91 -1.57
N HIS A 184 -17.69 5.95 -1.50
CA HIS A 184 -16.46 5.91 -2.29
C HIS A 184 -16.67 5.10 -3.58
N ASP A 185 -15.74 5.21 -4.53
CA ASP A 185 -15.82 4.43 -5.78
C ASP A 185 -15.55 2.94 -5.56
N PHE A 186 -14.70 2.62 -4.58
CA PHE A 186 -14.42 1.26 -4.13
C PHE A 186 -13.97 1.25 -2.68
N TYR A 187 -14.02 0.08 -2.07
CA TYR A 187 -13.49 -0.20 -0.73
C TYR A 187 -12.45 -1.30 -0.81
N SER A 188 -11.49 -1.32 0.11
CA SER A 188 -10.50 -2.38 0.17
C SER A 188 -9.99 -2.66 1.58
N ARG A 189 -9.53 -3.89 1.78
CA ARG A 189 -8.67 -4.33 2.90
C ARG A 189 -7.42 -4.98 2.34
N TYR A 190 -6.30 -4.87 3.07
CA TYR A 190 -5.02 -5.44 2.65
C TYR A 190 -4.45 -6.38 3.71
N PHE A 191 -4.25 -7.63 3.32
CA PHE A 191 -3.72 -8.66 4.21
C PHE A 191 -2.33 -9.09 3.79
N THR A 192 -1.40 -9.10 4.74
CA THR A 192 0.03 -9.26 4.49
C THR A 192 0.72 -10.20 5.51
N PRO A 193 0.10 -11.34 5.89
CA PRO A 193 0.60 -12.19 6.98
C PRO A 193 2.00 -12.76 6.73
N TRP A 194 2.41 -12.87 5.46
CA TRP A 194 3.76 -13.32 5.08
C TRP A 194 4.87 -12.34 5.44
N TYR A 195 4.51 -11.13 5.89
CA TYR A 195 5.41 -10.12 6.45
C TYR A 195 5.24 -9.95 7.97
N GLY A 196 4.52 -10.86 8.64
CA GLY A 196 4.35 -10.84 10.10
C GLY A 196 3.22 -9.95 10.61
N VAL A 197 2.56 -9.19 9.73
CA VAL A 197 1.38 -8.37 10.04
C VAL A 197 0.17 -8.96 9.33
N LEU A 198 -0.90 -9.29 10.06
CA LEU A 198 -2.09 -9.89 9.44
C LEU A 198 -2.74 -8.92 8.45
N GLU A 199 -2.99 -7.69 8.89
CA GLU A 199 -3.70 -6.66 8.14
C GLU A 199 -3.00 -5.32 8.32
N ASP A 200 -2.79 -4.62 7.22
CA ASP A 200 -2.28 -3.25 7.21
C ASP A 200 -3.46 -2.28 7.13
N PRO A 201 -3.57 -1.29 8.05
CA PRO A 201 -4.69 -0.36 8.10
C PRO A 201 -4.81 0.51 6.83
N VAL A 202 -3.69 0.94 6.22
CA VAL A 202 -3.72 1.80 5.02
C VAL A 202 -2.48 1.55 4.14
N THR A 203 -2.68 0.78 3.06
CA THR A 203 -1.61 0.36 2.17
C THR A 203 -1.59 1.16 0.86
N GLY A 204 -0.68 2.13 0.76
CA GLY A 204 -0.47 2.89 -0.48
C GLY A 204 -0.08 1.98 -1.67
N SER A 205 0.80 1.00 -1.45
CA SER A 205 1.22 0.06 -2.51
C SER A 205 0.08 -0.83 -3.02
N ALA A 206 -0.97 -1.07 -2.24
CA ALA A 206 -2.18 -1.73 -2.75
C ALA A 206 -2.91 -0.85 -3.77
N HIS A 207 -2.91 0.48 -3.57
CA HIS A 207 -3.53 1.45 -4.48
C HIS A 207 -2.81 1.54 -5.83
N ALA A 208 -1.51 1.24 -5.88
CA ALA A 208 -0.77 1.09 -7.14
C ALA A 208 -1.38 0.00 -8.07
N VAL A 209 -2.02 -1.03 -7.49
CA VAL A 209 -2.72 -2.10 -8.21
C VAL A 209 -4.21 -1.80 -8.37
N LEU A 210 -4.87 -1.37 -7.28
CA LEU A 210 -6.31 -1.07 -7.28
C LEU A 210 -6.69 0.02 -8.26
N SER A 211 -5.86 1.06 -8.39
CA SER A 211 -6.15 2.19 -9.29
C SER A 211 -6.21 1.72 -10.74
N SER A 212 -5.28 0.86 -11.17
CA SER A 212 -5.31 0.27 -12.52
C SER A 212 -6.58 -0.56 -12.72
N TYR A 213 -6.88 -1.44 -11.76
CA TYR A 213 -8.03 -2.33 -11.81
C TYR A 213 -9.37 -1.57 -11.87
N TRP A 214 -9.63 -0.67 -10.92
CA TRP A 214 -10.89 0.05 -10.84
C TRP A 214 -11.05 1.12 -11.92
N SER A 215 -9.93 1.65 -12.44
CA SER A 215 -9.98 2.55 -13.59
C SER A 215 -10.54 1.83 -14.81
N GLU A 216 -10.09 0.60 -15.08
CA GLU A 216 -10.64 -0.25 -16.12
C GLU A 216 -12.12 -0.59 -15.85
N LYS A 217 -12.47 -1.02 -14.62
CA LYS A 217 -13.83 -1.47 -14.31
C LYS A 217 -14.89 -0.37 -14.28
N LEU A 218 -14.51 0.86 -13.91
CA LEU A 218 -15.43 1.98 -13.79
C LEU A 218 -15.35 2.93 -14.99
N GLY A 219 -14.33 2.81 -15.85
CA GLY A 219 -14.08 3.76 -16.93
C GLY A 219 -13.70 5.16 -16.41
N LYS A 220 -13.11 5.24 -15.21
CA LYS A 220 -12.75 6.49 -14.53
C LYS A 220 -11.25 6.70 -14.45
N LYS A 221 -10.81 7.95 -14.50
CA LYS A 221 -9.40 8.35 -14.26
C LYS A 221 -9.19 9.03 -12.91
N GLU A 222 -10.27 9.46 -12.29
CA GLU A 222 -10.29 10.07 -10.96
C GLU A 222 -11.28 9.27 -10.12
N MET A 223 -10.89 8.95 -8.89
CA MET A 223 -11.67 8.15 -7.95
C MET A 223 -11.76 8.86 -6.60
N LEU A 224 -12.88 8.65 -5.92
CA LEU A 224 -13.18 9.16 -4.57
C LEU A 224 -12.98 8.09 -3.51
#